data_AF-A0A246DKQ5-F1
#
_entry.id   AF-A0A246DKQ5-F1
#
_cell.length_a   1.000
_cell.length_b   1.000
_cell.length_c   1.000
_cell.angle_alpha   90.00
_cell.angle_beta   90.00
_cell.angle_gamma   90.00
#
_symmetry.space_group_name_H-M   'P 1'
#
loop_
_entity.id
_entity.type
_entity.pdbx_description
1 polymer ?
#
loop_
_entity_poly.entity_id
_entity_poly.type
_entity_poly.pdbx_seq_one_letter_code
_entity_poly.pdbx_strand_id
1 'polypeptide(L)'
;MTMTTVILTWTRDPLSFKVALDGDIAAREYGAIQRELIPVLRSIPNLTFSYKEARFEIAEADRTIPFMVQALSIAGYAILHKGDVPAEIEQAERPN
;
A
#
# COMPACT_ATOMS: atom_id res chain seq x y z
N MET A 1 -6.18 17.89 -11.65
CA MET A 1 -5.97 16.43 -11.60
C MET A 1 -6.89 15.90 -10.51
N THR A 2 -7.76 14.94 -10.82
CA THR A 2 -8.59 14.26 -9.82
C THR A 2 -7.69 13.34 -8.99
N MET A 3 -7.64 13.58 -7.69
CA MET A 3 -6.87 12.77 -6.75
C MET A 3 -7.61 11.44 -6.54
N THR A 4 -6.97 10.33 -6.90
CA THR A 4 -7.57 8.99 -6.78
C THR A 4 -7.39 8.50 -5.36
N THR A 5 -8.49 8.18 -4.67
CA THR A 5 -8.44 7.56 -3.35
C THR A 5 -8.22 6.06 -3.48
N VAL A 6 -7.22 5.55 -2.77
CA VAL A 6 -6.86 4.13 -2.69
C VAL A 6 -7.00 3.68 -1.26
N ILE A 7 -7.70 2.57 -1.05
CA ILE A 7 -7.81 1.95 0.28
C ILE A 7 -6.88 0.75 0.31
N LEU A 8 -5.94 0.75 1.25
CA LEU A 8 -5.00 -0.33 1.49
C LEU A 8 -5.39 -1.09 2.76
N THR A 9 -5.62 -2.39 2.62
CA THR A 9 -5.80 -3.30 3.74
C THR A 9 -4.47 -3.93 4.12
N TRP A 10 -4.08 -3.76 5.38
CA TRP A 10 -2.86 -4.30 5.95
C TRP A 10 -3.14 -5.56 6.77
N THR A 11 -2.23 -6.51 6.70
CA THR A 11 -2.28 -7.74 7.49
C THR A 11 -0.88 -8.03 8.02
N ARG A 12 -0.78 -8.29 9.33
CA ARG A 12 0.48 -8.60 9.96
C ARG A 12 0.71 -10.11 10.00
N ASP A 13 1.78 -10.56 9.36
CA ASP A 13 2.30 -11.91 9.49
C ASP A 13 3.48 -11.92 10.48
N PRO A 14 3.89 -13.09 11.02
CA PRO A 14 4.94 -13.15 12.05
C PRO A 14 6.28 -12.52 11.66
N LEU A 15 6.61 -12.48 10.36
CA LEU A 15 7.89 -12.01 9.84
C LEU A 15 7.75 -10.98 8.72
N SER A 16 6.52 -10.62 8.33
CA SER A 16 6.29 -9.70 7.21
C SER A 16 4.98 -8.95 7.38
N PHE A 17 4.83 -7.86 6.65
CA PHE A 17 3.52 -7.23 6.43
C PHE A 17 3.03 -7.53 5.03
N LYS A 18 1.73 -7.81 4.92
CA LYS A 18 1.04 -7.94 3.65
C LYS A 18 0.10 -6.76 3.46
N VAL A 19 0.04 -6.26 2.23
CA VAL A 19 -0.84 -5.15 1.87
C VAL A 19 -1.57 -5.46 0.56
N ALA A 20 -2.87 -5.16 0.53
CA ALA A 20 -3.73 -5.36 -0.62
C ALA A 20 -4.57 -4.12 -0.88
N LEU A 21 -5.02 -3.96 -2.13
CA LEU A 21 -6.17 -3.10 -2.41
C LEU A 21 -7.41 -3.67 -1.71
N ASP A 22 -8.15 -2.81 -1.03
CA ASP A 22 -9.37 -3.18 -0.33
C ASP A 22 -10.43 -3.76 -1.28
N GLY A 23 -11.18 -4.76 -0.80
CA GLY A 23 -12.23 -5.42 -1.56
C GLY A 23 -13.47 -4.53 -1.81
N ASP A 24 -13.63 -3.45 -1.04
CA ASP A 24 -14.69 -2.46 -1.21
C ASP A 24 -14.51 -1.60 -2.47
N ILE A 25 -13.32 -1.64 -3.10
CA ILE A 25 -13.05 -0.92 -4.34
C ILE A 25 -13.84 -1.59 -5.48
N ALA A 26 -14.66 -0.81 -6.18
CA ALA A 26 -15.43 -1.33 -7.31
C ALA A 26 -14.51 -1.92 -8.40
N ALA A 27 -14.87 -3.09 -8.94
CA ALA A 27 -14.02 -3.84 -9.88
C ALA A 27 -13.54 -3.04 -11.10
N ARG A 28 -14.35 -2.09 -11.58
CA ARG A 28 -14.00 -1.19 -12.70
C ARG A 28 -12.84 -0.24 -12.38
N GLU A 29 -12.75 0.19 -11.12
CA GLU A 29 -11.71 1.09 -10.59
C GLU A 29 -10.51 0.28 -10.13
N TYR A 30 -10.75 -0.91 -9.57
CA TYR A 30 -9.72 -1.83 -9.12
C TYR A 30 -8.68 -2.13 -10.20
N GLY A 31 -9.13 -2.49 -11.41
CA GLY A 31 -8.22 -2.81 -12.51
C GLY A 31 -7.37 -1.62 -12.99
N ALA A 32 -7.93 -0.41 -12.95
CA ALA A 32 -7.20 0.81 -13.30
C ALA A 32 -6.17 1.17 -12.23
N ILE A 33 -6.61 1.22 -10.96
CA ILE A 33 -5.74 1.47 -9.81
C ILE A 33 -4.60 0.46 -9.76
N GLN A 34 -4.89 -0.83 -9.90
CA GLN A 34 -3.87 -1.88 -9.85
C GLN A 34 -2.83 -1.73 -10.96
N ARG A 35 -3.24 -1.39 -12.19
CA ARG A 35 -2.31 -1.21 -13.32
C ARG A 35 -1.33 -0.06 -13.14
N GLU A 36 -1.76 1.01 -12.46
CA GLU A 36 -0.92 2.17 -12.19
C GLU A 36 -0.09 2.00 -10.90
N LEU A 37 -0.67 1.36 -9.89
CA LEU A 37 -0.08 1.17 -8.57
C LEU A 37 1.01 0.09 -8.56
N ILE A 38 0.82 -1.03 -9.29
CA ILE A 38 1.83 -2.10 -9.36
C ILE A 38 3.20 -1.57 -9.84
N PRO A 39 3.32 -0.80 -10.93
CA PRO A 39 4.60 -0.25 -11.38
C PRO A 39 5.30 0.61 -10.32
N VAL A 40 4.56 1.48 -9.62
CA VAL A 40 5.10 2.33 -8.55
C VAL A 40 5.66 1.47 -7.44
N LEU A 41 4.87 0.49 -6.98
CA LEU A 41 5.24 -0.39 -5.89
C LEU A 41 6.39 -1.34 -6.25
N ARG A 42 6.45 -1.86 -7.47
CA ARG A 42 7.56 -2.71 -7.93
C ARG A 42 8.91 -2.00 -7.98
N SER A 43 8.95 -0.67 -7.96
CA SER A 43 10.20 0.09 -7.89
C SER A 43 10.83 0.11 -6.49
N ILE A 44 10.08 -0.35 -5.48
CA ILE A 44 10.48 -0.28 -4.07
C ILE A 44 11.28 -1.54 -3.71
N PRO A 45 12.51 -1.38 -3.19
CA PRO A 45 13.30 -2.49 -2.67
C PRO A 45 12.56 -3.23 -1.53
N ASN A 46 12.72 -4.55 -1.49
CA ASN A 46 12.14 -5.43 -0.46
C ASN A 46 10.60 -5.53 -0.46
N LEU A 47 9.92 -4.97 -1.48
CA LEU A 47 8.49 -5.16 -1.73
C LEU A 47 8.29 -6.22 -2.82
N THR A 48 7.63 -7.33 -2.48
CA THR A 48 7.35 -8.42 -3.44
C THR A 48 5.86 -8.48 -3.73
N PHE A 49 5.47 -8.57 -5.01
CA PHE A 49 4.06 -8.74 -5.38
C PHE A 49 3.71 -10.22 -5.65
N SER A 50 2.75 -10.75 -4.91
CA SER A 50 2.14 -12.06 -5.14
C SER A 50 0.94 -11.93 -6.08
N TYR A 51 1.12 -12.34 -7.34
CA TYR A 51 0.02 -12.36 -8.32
C TYR A 51 -1.09 -13.36 -7.96
N LYS A 52 -0.75 -14.43 -7.24
CA LYS A 52 -1.72 -15.45 -6.81
C LYS A 52 -2.71 -14.89 -5.79
N GLU A 53 -2.22 -14.04 -4.89
CA GLU A 53 -3.02 -13.48 -3.79
C GLU A 53 -3.44 -12.03 -4.05
N ALA A 54 -2.96 -11.40 -5.13
CA ALA A 54 -3.11 -9.99 -5.44
C ALA A 54 -2.67 -9.07 -4.27
N ARG A 55 -1.55 -9.42 -3.63
CA ARG A 55 -1.02 -8.76 -2.43
C ARG A 55 0.46 -8.43 -2.59
N PHE A 56 0.89 -7.35 -1.96
CA PHE A 56 2.29 -7.06 -1.76
C PHE A 56 2.75 -7.55 -0.39
N GLU A 57 3.98 -8.02 -0.30
CA GLU A 57 4.61 -8.50 0.92
C GLU A 57 5.89 -7.72 1.18
N ILE A 58 6.07 -7.33 2.45
CA ILE A 58 7.16 -6.51 2.97
C ILE A 58 7.89 -7.30 4.04
N ALA A 59 9.10 -7.76 3.72
CA ALA A 59 9.93 -8.50 4.67
C ALA A 59 10.63 -7.59 5.70
N GLU A 60 11.04 -6.38 5.30
CA GLU A 60 11.61 -5.35 6.19
C GLU A 60 10.63 -4.18 6.33
N ALA A 61 9.71 -4.33 7.29
CA ALA A 61 8.62 -3.39 7.52
C ALA A 61 9.10 -1.98 7.89
N ASP A 62 10.13 -1.90 8.73
CA ASP A 62 10.62 -0.67 9.39
C ASP A 62 11.09 0.41 8.41
N ARG A 63 11.59 0.02 7.23
CA ARG A 63 12.11 0.96 6.22
C ARG A 63 11.27 1.03 4.96
N THR A 64 10.68 -0.09 4.53
CA THR A 64 9.98 -0.15 3.26
C THR A 64 8.59 0.50 3.34
N ILE A 65 7.91 0.44 4.49
CA ILE A 65 6.55 0.96 4.64
C ILE A 65 6.48 2.48 4.48
N PRO A 66 7.29 3.30 5.17
CA PRO A 66 7.26 4.75 4.98
C PRO A 66 7.59 5.16 3.54
N PHE A 67 8.56 4.50 2.92
CA PHE A 67 8.93 4.76 1.53
C PHE A 67 7.79 4.46 0.55
N MET A 68 7.06 3.37 0.79
CA MET A 68 5.89 3.02 0.00
C MET A 68 4.78 4.06 0.09
N VAL A 69 4.42 4.48 1.30
CA VAL A 69 3.38 5.50 1.51
C VAL A 69 3.80 6.81 0.84
N GLN A 70 5.08 7.20 0.96
CA GLN A 70 5.61 8.39 0.31
C GLN A 70 5.56 8.29 -1.22
N ALA A 71 5.98 7.17 -1.82
CA ALA A 71 5.96 6.97 -3.27
C ALA A 71 4.54 7.08 -3.85
N LEU A 72 3.55 6.51 -3.16
CA LEU A 72 2.15 6.58 -3.56
C LEU A 72 1.57 8.00 -3.40
N SER A 73 1.97 8.74 -2.35
CA SER A 73 1.60 10.15 -2.19
C SER A 73 2.18 11.03 -3.31
N ILE A 74 3.47 10.84 -3.68
CA ILE A 74 4.11 11.52 -4.81
C ILE A 74 3.40 11.21 -6.14
N ALA A 75 2.92 9.98 -6.31
CA ALA A 75 2.13 9.58 -7.46
C ALA A 75 0.70 10.18 -7.49
N GLY A 76 0.31 10.94 -6.46
CA GLY A 76 -0.97 11.66 -6.40
C GLY A 76 -2.14 10.84 -5.86
N TYR A 77 -1.87 9.73 -5.16
CA TYR A 77 -2.92 8.93 -4.51
C TYR A 77 -3.23 9.46 -3.11
N ALA A 78 -4.52 9.57 -2.79
CA ALA A 78 -4.96 9.70 -1.40
C ALA A 78 -5.06 8.29 -0.82
N ILE A 79 -4.33 7.98 0.25
CA ILE A 79 -4.36 6.63 0.81
C ILE A 79 -5.17 6.60 2.09
N LEU A 80 -6.05 5.60 2.19
CA LEU A 80 -6.73 5.24 3.42
C LEU A 80 -6.22 3.86 3.86
N HIS A 81 -5.97 3.71 5.15
CA HIS A 81 -5.41 2.49 5.72
C HIS A 81 -6.45 1.76 6.58
N LYS A 82 -6.53 0.43 6.44
CA LYS A 82 -7.39 -0.46 7.26
C LYS A 82 -6.62 -1.70 7.72
N GLY A 83 -7.12 -2.38 8.74
CA GLY A 83 -6.59 -3.67 9.23
C GLY A 83 -5.46 -3.49 10.24
N ASP A 84 -4.45 -4.35 10.18
CA ASP A 84 -3.26 -4.28 11.03
C ASP A 84 -2.32 -3.19 10.53
N VAL A 85 -2.72 -1.92 10.66
CA VAL A 85 -1.96 -0.79 10.14
C VAL A 85 -0.59 -0.74 10.83
N PRO A 86 0.51 -0.69 10.06
CA PRO A 86 1.86 -0.57 10.62
C PRO A 86 2.02 0.71 11.44
N ALA A 87 2.70 0.60 12.59
CA ALA A 87 2.86 1.70 13.53
C ALA A 87 3.63 2.90 12.94
N GLU A 88 4.50 2.66 11.96
CA GLU A 88 5.26 3.69 11.26
C GLU A 88 4.36 4.64 10.46
N ILE A 89 3.22 4.14 9.94
CA ILE A 89 2.23 4.96 9.25
C ILE A 89 1.48 5.83 10.26
N GLU A 90 1.01 5.22 11.36
CA GLU A 90 0.30 5.94 12.41
C GLU A 90 1.14 7.05 13.04
N GLN A 91 2.46 6.86 13.14
CA GLN A 91 3.39 7.87 13.63
C GLN A 91 3.63 9.01 12.63
N ALA A 92 3.67 8.72 11.34
CA ALA A 92 3.85 9.73 10.29
C ALA A 92 2.63 10.65 10.14
N GLU A 93 1.43 10.18 10.49
CA GLU A 93 0.18 10.95 10.40
C GLU A 93 -0.13 11.79 11.66
N ARG A 94 0.65 11.65 12.74
CA ARG A 94 0.48 12.48 13.94
C ARG A 94 1.16 13.84 13.76
N PRO A 95 0.42 14.97 13.80
CA PRO A 95 1.05 16.28 13.86
C PRO A 95 1.77 16.41 15.20
N ASN A 96 3.05 16.84 15.15
CA ASN A 96 3.81 17.28 16.32
C ASN A 96 3.13 18.45 17.04
#